data_AF-A0A959AAZ9-F1
#
_entry.id   AF-A0A959AAZ9-F1
#
_cell.length_a   1.000
_cell.length_b   1.000
_cell.length_c   1.000
_cell.angle_alpha   90.00
_cell.angle_beta   90.00
_cell.angle_gamma   90.00
#
_symmetry.space_group_name_H-M   'P 1'
#
loop_
_entity.id
_entity.type
_entity.pdbx_description
1 polymer ?
#
loop_
_entity_poly.entity_id
_entity_poly.type
_entity_poly.pdbx_seq_one_letter_code
_entity_poly.pdbx_strand_id
1 'polypeptide(L)' 'GHKLMIQVQSSWFPLADRNPQQFINIYEAKDEDFIPCTIQMNRDFFHASGVILPVLMRE' A
#
# COMPACT_ATOMS: atom_id res chain seq x y z
N GLY A 1 26.27 -1.91 10.20
CA GLY A 1 25.92 -2.38 8.84
C GLY A 1 24.57 -1.84 8.42
N HIS A 2 24.25 -1.84 7.12
CA HIS A 2 22.97 -1.35 6.58
C HIS A 2 21.93 -2.48 6.51
N LYS A 3 20.64 -2.15 6.43
CA LYS A 3 19.52 -3.11 6.29
C LYS A 3 18.57 -2.65 5.19
N LEU A 4 17.93 -3.61 4.52
CA LEU A 4 16.78 -3.35 3.66
C LEU A 4 15.51 -3.46 4.50
N MET A 5 14.66 -2.44 4.42
CA MET A 5 13.39 -2.38 5.15
C MET A 5 12.28 -2.04 4.16
N ILE A 6 11.19 -2.79 4.22
CA ILE A 6 9.98 -2.54 3.43
C ILE A 6 8.88 -2.05 4.37
N GLN A 7 8.25 -0.93 4.00
CA GLN A 7 7.05 -0.42 4.66
C GLN A 7 5.90 -0.44 3.65
N VAL A 8 4.75 -0.95 4.06
CA VAL A 8 3.54 -1.00 3.25
C VAL A 8 2.47 -0.17 3.95
N GLN A 9 1.84 0.73 3.21
CA GLN A 9 0.81 1.65 3.70
C GLN A 9 -0.27 1.80 2.63
N SER A 10 -1.50 2.15 3.04
CA SER A 10 -2.64 2.33 2.13
C SER A 10 -2.95 3.80 1.84
N SER A 11 -2.00 4.70 2.09
CA SER A 11 -2.15 6.14 1.87
C SER A 11 -0.80 6.82 1.69
N TRP A 12 -0.74 7.87 0.88
CA TRP A 12 0.45 8.71 0.77
C TRP A 12 0.09 10.20 0.65
N PHE A 13 -0.64 10.71 1.64
CA PHE A 13 -1.10 12.10 1.68
C PHE A 13 0.04 13.04 2.11
N PRO A 14 0.21 14.24 1.51
CA PRO A 14 -0.64 14.86 0.49
C PRO A 14 -0.18 14.62 -0.96
N LEU A 15 0.79 13.73 -1.20
CA LEU A 15 1.28 13.46 -2.57
C LEU A 15 0.19 12.79 -3.43
N ALA A 16 -0.54 11.84 -2.85
CA ALA A 16 -1.71 11.22 -3.43
C ALA A 16 -2.95 11.52 -2.56
N ASP A 17 -4.09 11.76 -3.21
CA ASP A 17 -5.36 11.97 -2.52
C ASP A 17 -5.74 10.75 -1.67
N ARG A 18 -6.44 11.02 -0.56
CA ARG A 18 -6.94 9.95 0.31
C ARG A 18 -7.99 9.14 -0.47
N ASN A 19 -7.92 7.82 -0.36
CA ASN A 19 -8.98 6.95 -0.86
C ASN A 19 -10.12 6.91 0.17
N PRO A 20 -11.38 7.20 -0.22
CA PRO A 20 -12.56 7.05 0.65
C PRO A 20 -12.78 5.64 1.20
N GLN A 21 -12.10 4.64 0.63
CA GLN A 21 -12.28 3.20 0.89
C GLN A 21 -13.67 2.72 0.48
N GLN A 22 -14.23 3.37 -0.54
CA GLN A 22 -15.50 3.07 -1.18
C GLN A 22 -15.33 3.16 -2.69
N PHE A 23 -16.14 2.40 -3.43
CA PHE A 23 -16.09 2.40 -4.90
C PHE A 23 -16.94 3.55 -5.47
N ILE A 24 -16.36 4.75 -5.47
CA ILE A 24 -16.98 6.00 -5.92
C ILE A 24 -15.99 6.84 -6.74
N ASN A 25 -16.47 7.93 -7.35
CA ASN A 25 -15.60 8.93 -7.96
C ASN A 25 -14.90 9.76 -6.86
N ILE A 26 -13.58 9.57 -6.70
CA ILE A 26 -12.78 10.20 -5.63
C ILE A 26 -12.83 11.74 -5.70
N TYR A 27 -12.93 12.31 -6.91
CA TYR A 27 -12.98 13.78 -7.09
C TYR A 27 -14.29 14.42 -6.64
N GLU A 28 -15.34 13.62 -6.43
CA GLU A 28 -16.65 14.07 -5.96
C GLU A 28 -16.93 13.61 -4.51
N ALA A 29 -15.95 12.98 -3.86
CA ALA A 29 -16.08 12.47 -2.50
C ALA A 29 -16.26 13.60 -1.50
N LYS A 30 -17.22 13.42 -0.59
CA LYS A 30 -17.49 14.30 0.54
C LYS A 30 -16.79 13.79 1.79
N ASP A 31 -16.73 14.63 2.81
CA ASP A 31 -16.08 14.29 4.08
C ASP A 31 -16.69 13.04 4.72
N GLU A 32 -18.00 12.82 4.57
CA GLU A 32 -18.70 11.65 5.13
C GLU A 32 -18.42 10.34 4.38
N ASP A 33 -17.92 10.39 3.14
CA ASP A 33 -17.62 9.21 2.34
C ASP A 33 -16.34 8.49 2.80
N PHE A 34 -15.47 9.20 3.54
CA PHE A 34 -14.21 8.65 4.03
C PHE A 34 -14.44 7.78 5.27
N ILE A 35 -14.44 6.46 5.06
CA ILE A 35 -14.62 5.48 6.13
C ILE A 35 -13.31 4.77 6.47
N PRO A 36 -13.09 4.38 7.74
CA PRO A 36 -11.96 3.55 8.11
C PRO A 36 -12.09 2.17 7.45
N CYS A 37 -10.95 1.63 7.00
CA CYS A 37 -10.89 0.28 6.45
C CYS A 37 -9.77 -0.52 7.13
N THR A 38 -10.10 -1.74 7.55
CA THR A 38 -9.11 -2.69 8.06
C THR A 38 -8.43 -3.36 6.88
N ILE A 39 -7.17 -3.01 6.64
CA ILE A 39 -6.34 -3.60 5.60
C ILE A 39 -5.44 -4.67 6.20
N GLN A 40 -5.44 -5.85 5.58
CA GLN A 40 -4.61 -6.98 6.01
C GLN A 40 -3.68 -7.40 4.87
N MET A 41 -2.38 -7.45 5.16
CA MET A 41 -1.39 -8.02 4.24
C MET A 41 -1.22 -9.50 4.54
N ASN A 42 -1.73 -10.36 3.65
CA ASN A 42 -1.54 -11.79 3.78
C ASN A 42 -0.11 -12.18 3.38
N ARG A 43 0.51 -13.02 4.21
CA ARG A 43 1.83 -13.61 3.95
C ARG A 43 1.85 -15.03 4.52
N ASP A 44 1.52 -15.99 3.68
CA ASP A 44 1.52 -17.40 4.01
C ASP A 44 1.91 -18.25 2.79
N PHE A 45 1.90 -19.57 2.95
CA PHE A 45 2.30 -20.53 1.92
C PHE A 45 1.46 -20.39 0.63
N PHE A 46 0.17 -20.08 0.75
CA PHE A 46 -0.74 -19.93 -0.38
C PHE A 46 -0.82 -18.47 -0.88
N HIS A 47 -0.40 -17.49 -0.06
CA HIS A 47 -0.44 -16.05 -0.36
C HIS A 47 0.94 -15.41 -0.14
N ALA A 48 1.91 -15.74 -0.99
CA ALA A 48 3.31 -15.32 -0.85
C ALA A 48 3.57 -13.86 -1.31
N SER A 49 3.06 -12.87 -0.57
CA SER A 49 3.39 -11.45 -0.79
C SER A 49 4.89 -11.20 -0.62
N GLY A 50 5.52 -10.50 -1.57
CA GLY A 50 6.95 -10.20 -1.53
C GLY A 50 7.37 -9.08 -2.48
N VAL A 51 8.59 -8.57 -2.30
CA VAL A 51 9.21 -7.56 -3.17
C VAL A 51 10.31 -8.24 -3.99
N ILE A 52 10.22 -8.14 -5.31
CA ILE A 52 11.24 -8.65 -6.23
C ILE A 52 12.33 -7.57 -6.36
N LEU A 53 13.57 -7.93 -5.99
CA LEU A 53 14.70 -7.02 -6.08
C LEU A 53 15.57 -7.38 -7.29
N PRO A 54 15.94 -6.41 -8.14
CA PRO A 54 16.89 -6.64 -9.23
C PRO A 54 18.32 -6.69 -8.66
N VAL A 55 18.70 -7.85 -8.14
CA VAL A 55 20.05 -8.05 -7.58
C VAL A 55 21.05 -8.10 -8.74
N LEU A 56 21.95 -7.11 -8.77
CA LEU A 56 23.06 -7.10 -9.72
C LEU A 56 24.15 -8.05 -9.21
N MET A 57 24.47 -9.05 -10.02
CA MET A 57 25.66 -9.86 -9.80
C MET A 57 26.88 -9.09 -10.31
N ARG A 58 27.99 -9.21 -9.58
CA ARG A 58 29.26 -8.64 -10.01
C ARG A 58 30.08 -9.76 -10.66
N GLU A 59 30.68 -9.45 -11.81
CA GLU A 59 31.71 -10.29 -12.44
C GLU A 59 33.00 -10.33 -11.61
#